data_AF-A0A2E2EFR4-F1
#
_entry.id   AF-A0A2E2EFR4-F1
#
_cell.length_a   1.000
_cell.length_b   1.000
_cell.length_c   1.000
_cell.angle_alpha   90.00
_cell.angle_beta   90.00
_cell.angle_gamma   90.00
#
_symmetry.space_group_name_H-M   'P 1'
#
loop_
_entity.id
_entity.type
_entity.pdbx_description
1 polymer ?
#
loop_
_entity_poly.entity_id
_entity_poly.type
_entity_poly.pdbx_seq_one_letter_code
_entity_poly.pdbx_strand_id
1 'polypeptide(L)'
;MKQFPLFLLLMGFSISSSAQTALVESHSKFSKLLSQVESEHEQADMSYKINQMESMIKRGLIKWEDYDLEQDDFDSWRETTANITAEKIKNNCQKGLINYRQVELENEDLSDTQIYKHAVKHNVSLSVLSEAQAQEIFNILRAHKRTLAHEEYGNGCESRAHKMALIMDLLCVNSGKAFVESENIQLEGHSWGWTYHVAPVVLVASSEGVKPYIMDPSIFDKAVELGTWMHELSKMNPENQYDISFTNKYILRPYEKDLQKDEYDLKSRWQAEYTILKRKMLRLFRPLIGPLKK
;
A
#
# COMPACT_ATOMS: atom_id res chain seq x y z
N MET A 1 7.25 54.23 19.97
CA MET A 1 5.94 53.84 19.40
C MET A 1 6.09 53.77 17.88
N LYS A 2 6.04 52.58 17.28
CA LYS A 2 6.07 52.39 15.83
C LYS A 2 4.67 51.97 15.39
N GLN A 3 4.04 52.77 14.54
CA GLN A 3 2.75 52.45 13.91
C GLN A 3 3.00 51.55 12.69
N PHE A 4 2.29 50.41 12.64
CA PHE A 4 2.16 49.57 11.45
C PHE A 4 0.92 50.01 10.67
N PRO A 5 0.96 50.13 9.33
CA PRO A 5 -0.25 50.39 8.55
C PRO A 5 -0.99 49.06 8.30
N LEU A 6 -2.25 49.03 8.76
CA LEU A 6 -3.23 48.00 8.47
C LEU A 6 -3.82 48.27 7.08
N PHE A 7 -3.28 47.63 6.04
CA PHE A 7 -3.90 47.60 4.71
C PHE A 7 -4.66 46.28 4.58
N LEU A 8 -5.95 46.28 4.95
CA LEU A 8 -6.89 45.22 4.63
C LEU A 8 -7.53 45.56 3.27
N LEU A 9 -7.07 44.91 2.20
CA LEU A 9 -7.73 44.93 0.90
C LEU A 9 -8.91 43.94 0.96
N LEU A 10 -10.13 44.45 1.15
CA LEU A 10 -11.38 43.68 0.96
C LEU A 10 -11.62 43.52 -0.54
N MET A 11 -10.98 42.54 -1.18
CA MET A 11 -11.45 42.05 -2.47
C MET A 11 -12.68 41.16 -2.23
N GLY A 12 -13.87 41.73 -2.39
CA GLY A 12 -15.13 41.00 -2.33
C GLY A 12 -15.30 40.09 -3.55
N PHE A 13 -14.72 38.90 -3.49
CA PHE A 13 -15.05 37.85 -4.45
C PHE A 13 -16.46 37.34 -4.12
N SER A 14 -17.45 37.77 -4.92
CA SER A 14 -18.79 37.19 -4.88
C SER A 14 -18.71 35.76 -5.40
N ILE A 15 -18.75 34.78 -4.49
CA ILE A 15 -18.88 33.37 -4.82
C ILE A 15 -20.24 33.18 -5.51
N SER A 16 -20.29 32.40 -6.59
CA SER A 16 -21.55 32.14 -7.29
C SER A 16 -22.52 31.34 -6.41
N SER A 17 -23.83 31.57 -6.56
CA SER A 17 -24.88 30.82 -5.87
C SER A 17 -24.76 29.29 -6.08
N SER A 18 -24.25 28.86 -7.24
CA SER A 18 -23.95 27.45 -7.54
C SER A 18 -22.84 26.87 -6.66
N ALA A 19 -21.76 27.63 -6.43
CA ALA A 19 -20.65 27.18 -5.59
C ALA A 19 -21.04 27.10 -4.11
N GLN A 20 -21.91 28.01 -3.65
CA GLN A 20 -22.44 27.98 -2.29
C GLN A 20 -23.35 26.76 -2.07
N THR A 21 -24.17 26.41 -3.06
CA THR A 21 -25.05 25.21 -2.98
C THR A 21 -24.22 23.93 -2.94
N ALA A 22 -23.20 23.81 -3.78
CA ALA A 22 -22.30 22.66 -3.80
C ALA A 22 -21.55 22.46 -2.46
N LEU A 23 -21.16 23.56 -1.80
CA LEU A 23 -20.50 23.51 -0.49
C LEU A 23 -21.44 23.03 0.63
N VAL A 24 -22.70 23.49 0.63
CA VAL A 24 -23.70 23.04 1.62
C VAL A 24 -23.98 21.53 1.45
N GLU A 25 -24.07 21.07 0.20
CA GLU A 25 -24.27 19.66 -0.10
C GLU A 25 -23.07 18.80 0.34
N SER A 26 -21.83 19.26 0.12
CA SER A 26 -20.64 18.53 0.57
C SER A 26 -20.61 18.38 2.09
N HIS A 27 -20.83 19.47 2.84
CA HIS A 27 -20.87 19.43 4.31
C HIS A 27 -21.92 18.45 4.85
N SER A 28 -23.16 18.52 4.34
CA SER A 28 -24.23 17.62 4.76
C SER A 28 -23.87 16.14 4.51
N LYS A 29 -23.30 15.84 3.33
CA LYS A 29 -22.87 14.49 2.99
C LYS A 29 -21.77 13.97 3.91
N PHE A 30 -20.78 14.79 4.25
CA PHE A 30 -19.69 14.39 5.13
C PHE A 30 -20.14 14.20 6.57
N SER A 31 -20.98 15.09 7.10
CA SER A 31 -21.55 14.92 8.43
C SER A 31 -22.28 13.58 8.56
N LYS A 32 -23.05 13.20 7.54
CA LYS A 32 -23.71 11.88 7.50
C LYS A 32 -22.70 10.72 7.46
N LEU A 33 -21.63 10.82 6.67
CA LEU A 33 -20.58 9.81 6.61
C LEU A 33 -19.85 9.68 7.95
N LEU A 34 -19.51 10.82 8.57
CA LEU A 34 -18.84 10.87 9.87
C LEU A 34 -19.66 10.17 10.94
N SER A 35 -20.94 10.53 11.11
CA SER A 35 -21.80 9.87 12.11
C SER A 35 -21.94 8.37 11.86
N GLN A 36 -22.00 7.94 10.60
CA GLN A 36 -21.99 6.52 10.27
C GLN A 36 -20.68 5.85 10.67
N VAL A 37 -19.53 6.44 10.32
CA VAL A 37 -18.21 5.93 10.70
C VAL A 37 -18.08 5.82 12.21
N GLU A 38 -18.40 6.87 12.96
CA GLU A 38 -18.33 6.85 14.42
C GLU A 38 -19.19 5.74 15.02
N SER A 39 -20.42 5.57 14.52
CA SER A 39 -21.35 4.53 15.02
C SER A 39 -21.02 3.10 14.59
N GLU A 40 -20.28 2.92 13.50
CA GLU A 40 -20.07 1.61 12.84
C GLU A 40 -18.59 1.26 12.64
N HIS A 41 -17.61 2.03 13.12
CA HIS A 41 -16.18 1.77 12.85
C HIS A 41 -15.67 0.45 13.44
N GLU A 42 -16.41 -0.15 14.38
CA GLU A 42 -16.17 -1.51 14.88
C GLU A 42 -16.73 -2.62 13.96
N GLN A 43 -17.30 -2.25 12.81
CA GLN A 43 -17.81 -3.19 11.81
C GLN A 43 -16.77 -3.42 10.70
N ALA A 44 -16.69 -4.66 10.22
CA ALA A 44 -15.97 -4.97 8.99
C ALA A 44 -16.67 -4.24 7.82
N ASP A 45 -15.90 -3.57 6.95
CA ASP A 45 -16.34 -2.87 5.72
C ASP A 45 -16.52 -1.33 5.79
N MET A 46 -15.83 -0.64 6.71
CA MET A 46 -15.86 0.83 6.78
C MET A 46 -14.82 1.54 5.92
N SER A 47 -13.90 0.80 5.29
CA SER A 47 -12.81 1.33 4.47
C SER A 47 -13.30 2.22 3.32
N TYR A 48 -14.40 1.86 2.67
CA TYR A 48 -14.95 2.66 1.57
C TYR A 48 -15.44 4.03 2.03
N LYS A 49 -16.18 4.09 3.16
CA LYS A 49 -16.70 5.36 3.71
C LYS A 49 -15.56 6.26 4.19
N ILE A 50 -14.56 5.69 4.86
CA ILE A 50 -13.33 6.38 5.27
C ILE A 50 -12.63 7.01 4.05
N ASN A 51 -12.43 6.24 2.98
CA ASN A 51 -11.80 6.74 1.75
C ASN A 51 -12.61 7.86 1.07
N GLN A 52 -13.95 7.79 1.10
CA GLN A 52 -14.79 8.87 0.59
C GLN A 52 -14.58 10.18 1.35
N MET A 53 -14.54 10.11 2.69
CA MET A 53 -14.32 11.29 3.55
C MET A 53 -12.98 11.95 3.26
N GLU A 54 -11.89 11.18 3.20
CA GLU A 54 -10.57 11.72 2.86
C GLU A 54 -10.50 12.33 1.46
N SER A 55 -11.18 11.73 0.48
CA SER A 55 -11.28 12.29 -0.87
C SER A 55 -11.96 13.66 -0.87
N MET A 56 -12.96 13.86 -0.02
CA MET A 56 -13.63 15.17 0.12
C MET A 56 -12.69 16.21 0.75
N ILE A 57 -11.94 15.83 1.80
CA ILE A 57 -10.94 16.68 2.46
C ILE A 57 -9.82 17.05 1.49
N LYS A 58 -9.22 16.07 0.80
CA LYS A 58 -8.11 16.29 -0.15
C LYS A 58 -8.49 17.23 -1.30
N ARG A 59 -9.75 17.23 -1.72
CA ARG A 59 -10.28 18.13 -2.76
C ARG A 59 -10.61 19.53 -2.23
N GLY A 60 -10.40 19.80 -0.94
CA GLY A 60 -10.74 21.08 -0.31
C GLY A 60 -12.24 21.33 -0.24
N LEU A 61 -13.07 20.29 -0.41
CA LEU A 61 -14.53 20.43 -0.33
C LEU A 61 -14.99 20.65 1.12
N ILE A 62 -14.17 20.21 2.07
CA ILE A 62 -14.39 20.26 3.51
C ILE A 62 -13.05 20.38 4.22
N LYS A 63 -13.06 21.06 5.37
CA LYS A 63 -11.96 21.10 6.33
C LYS A 63 -12.29 20.17 7.51
N TRP A 64 -11.42 19.20 7.77
CA TRP A 64 -11.46 18.33 8.94
C TRP A 64 -11.48 19.09 10.28
N GLU A 65 -10.87 20.28 10.36
CA GLU A 65 -10.90 21.13 11.58
C GLU A 65 -12.33 21.59 11.92
N ASP A 66 -13.24 21.65 10.95
CA ASP A 66 -14.64 22.02 11.18
C ASP A 66 -15.43 20.93 11.94
N TYR A 67 -14.83 19.75 12.13
CA TYR A 67 -15.44 18.57 12.74
C TYR A 67 -14.63 18.03 13.93
N ASP A 68 -13.68 18.81 14.47
CA ASP A 68 -12.81 18.42 15.58
C ASP A 68 -12.02 17.11 15.32
N LEU A 69 -11.70 16.82 14.06
CA LEU A 69 -10.95 15.62 13.67
C LEU A 69 -9.45 15.89 13.59
N GLU A 70 -8.66 14.91 14.04
CA GLU A 70 -7.23 14.81 13.86
C GLU A 70 -6.85 13.82 12.72
N GLN A 71 -5.61 13.89 12.19
CA GLN A 71 -5.18 13.11 11.04
C GLN A 71 -5.03 11.65 11.47
N ASP A 72 -4.64 11.48 12.72
CA ASP A 72 -4.54 10.20 13.40
C ASP A 72 -5.91 9.51 13.59
N ASP A 73 -7.04 10.23 13.53
CA ASP A 73 -8.37 9.61 13.66
C ASP A 73 -8.67 8.69 12.48
N PHE A 74 -8.47 9.16 11.25
CA PHE A 74 -8.65 8.34 10.05
C PHE A 74 -7.70 7.15 10.01
N ASP A 75 -6.48 7.33 10.52
CA ASP A 75 -5.51 6.26 10.65
C ASP A 75 -5.94 5.22 11.67
N SER A 76 -6.44 5.67 12.82
CA SER A 76 -6.96 4.79 13.85
C SER A 76 -8.18 4.03 13.38
N TRP A 77 -9.13 4.67 12.69
CA TRP A 77 -10.31 4.01 12.15
C TRP A 77 -9.96 2.95 11.10
N ARG A 78 -8.99 3.24 10.23
CA ARG A 78 -8.46 2.26 9.27
C ARG A 78 -7.84 1.07 9.97
N GLU A 79 -6.98 1.31 10.95
CA GLU A 79 -6.30 0.27 11.72
C GLU A 79 -7.33 -0.64 12.42
N THR A 80 -8.31 -0.05 13.11
CA THR A 80 -9.39 -0.79 13.76
C THR A 80 -10.21 -1.61 12.78
N THR A 81 -10.72 -0.98 11.71
CA THR A 81 -11.53 -1.67 10.68
C THR A 81 -10.76 -2.82 10.05
N ALA A 82 -9.48 -2.60 9.70
CA ALA A 82 -8.63 -3.62 9.11
C ALA A 82 -8.37 -4.79 10.06
N ASN A 83 -8.17 -4.52 11.35
CA ASN A 83 -7.98 -5.57 12.36
C ASN A 83 -9.24 -6.44 12.52
N ILE A 84 -10.43 -5.82 12.53
CA ILE A 84 -11.71 -6.55 12.59
C ILE A 84 -11.90 -7.42 11.35
N THR A 85 -11.67 -6.85 10.16
CA THR A 85 -11.75 -7.60 8.90
C THR A 85 -10.72 -8.74 8.88
N ALA A 86 -9.47 -8.48 9.29
CA ALA A 86 -8.41 -9.48 9.34
C ALA A 86 -8.75 -10.63 10.29
N GLU A 87 -9.25 -10.35 11.50
CA GLU A 87 -9.68 -11.40 12.44
C GLU A 87 -10.89 -12.18 11.90
N LYS A 88 -11.84 -11.54 11.22
CA LYS A 88 -12.95 -12.24 10.57
C LYS A 88 -12.45 -13.21 9.49
N ILE A 89 -11.57 -12.75 8.59
CA ILE A 89 -10.99 -13.58 7.53
C ILE A 89 -10.18 -14.74 8.12
N LYS A 90 -9.31 -14.45 9.09
CA LYS A 90 -8.51 -15.45 9.82
C LYS A 90 -9.39 -16.50 10.49
N ASN A 91 -10.43 -16.08 11.21
CA ASN A 91 -11.38 -17.00 11.85
C ASN A 91 -12.11 -17.86 10.81
N ASN A 92 -12.52 -17.28 9.69
CA ASN A 92 -13.17 -18.02 8.61
C ASN A 92 -12.22 -19.01 7.94
N CYS A 93 -10.96 -18.63 7.71
CA CYS A 93 -9.96 -19.55 7.21
C CYS A 93 -9.71 -20.70 8.19
N GLN A 94 -9.50 -20.41 9.48
CA GLN A 94 -9.27 -21.45 10.49
C GLN A 94 -10.44 -22.45 10.58
N LYS A 95 -11.67 -22.00 10.27
CA LYS A 95 -12.87 -22.84 10.15
C LYS A 95 -13.02 -23.54 8.80
N GLY A 96 -12.10 -23.32 7.85
CA GLY A 96 -12.18 -23.83 6.47
C GLY A 96 -13.28 -23.20 5.62
N LEU A 97 -13.87 -22.09 6.06
CA LEU A 97 -14.94 -21.37 5.34
C LEU A 97 -14.42 -20.54 4.17
N ILE A 98 -13.11 -20.25 4.16
CA ILE A 98 -12.42 -19.62 3.06
C ILE A 98 -11.33 -20.58 2.60
N ASN A 99 -11.36 -20.92 1.31
CA ASN A 99 -10.31 -21.67 0.66
C ASN A 99 -10.06 -21.03 -0.71
N TYR A 100 -8.92 -20.36 -0.84
CA TYR A 100 -8.53 -19.75 -2.09
C TYR A 100 -7.96 -20.82 -3.02
N ARG A 101 -8.49 -20.89 -4.24
CA ARG A 101 -7.90 -21.71 -5.31
C ARG A 101 -6.43 -21.33 -5.45
N GLN A 102 -5.56 -22.32 -5.47
CA GLN A 102 -4.14 -22.13 -5.75
C GLN A 102 -3.87 -22.44 -7.23
N VAL A 103 -3.00 -21.65 -7.85
CA VAL A 103 -2.49 -21.88 -9.21
C VAL A 103 -0.98 -21.70 -9.18
N GLU A 104 -0.24 -22.61 -9.81
CA GLU A 104 1.19 -22.42 -10.04
C GLU A 104 1.35 -21.38 -11.13
N LEU A 105 2.12 -20.33 -10.86
CA LEU A 105 2.47 -19.36 -11.87
C LEU A 105 3.49 -20.00 -12.83
N GLU A 106 3.24 -19.95 -14.13
CA GLU A 106 4.15 -20.46 -15.15
C GLU A 106 4.77 -19.32 -15.96
N ASN A 107 5.92 -19.54 -16.59
CA ASN A 107 6.55 -18.52 -17.44
C ASN A 107 5.67 -18.15 -18.64
N GLU A 108 4.87 -19.10 -19.15
CA GLU A 108 3.99 -18.89 -20.30
C GLU A 108 2.84 -17.92 -20.00
N ASP A 109 2.50 -17.74 -18.72
CA ASP A 109 1.49 -16.77 -18.27
C ASP A 109 1.97 -15.31 -18.37
N LEU A 110 3.27 -15.09 -18.62
CA LEU A 110 3.90 -13.78 -18.65
C LEU A 110 4.44 -13.49 -20.04
N SER A 111 3.96 -12.41 -20.65
CA SER A 111 4.48 -11.95 -21.93
C SER A 111 5.72 -11.09 -21.71
N ASP A 112 6.88 -11.58 -22.14
CA ASP A 112 8.07 -10.74 -22.28
C ASP A 112 7.82 -9.58 -23.23
N THR A 113 8.46 -8.45 -22.93
CA THR A 113 8.50 -7.29 -23.83
C THR A 113 9.95 -6.95 -24.11
N GLN A 114 10.20 -6.00 -25.01
CA GLN A 114 11.57 -5.54 -25.27
C GLN A 114 12.27 -4.98 -24.00
N ILE A 115 11.49 -4.48 -23.03
CA ILE A 115 11.98 -3.78 -21.84
C ILE A 115 11.94 -4.68 -20.59
N TYR A 116 11.03 -5.65 -20.56
CA TYR A 116 10.80 -6.53 -19.41
C TYR A 116 11.14 -7.97 -19.72
N LYS A 117 12.07 -8.54 -18.93
CA LYS A 117 12.35 -9.99 -18.93
C LYS A 117 11.75 -10.63 -17.70
N HIS A 118 10.89 -11.61 -17.89
CA HIS A 118 10.23 -12.31 -16.80
C HIS A 118 10.93 -13.64 -16.51
N ALA A 119 11.00 -13.99 -15.24
CA ALA A 119 11.44 -15.30 -14.79
C ALA A 119 10.62 -15.74 -13.59
N VAL A 120 9.83 -16.80 -13.74
CA VAL A 120 9.22 -17.49 -12.62
C VAL A 120 10.22 -18.49 -12.06
N LYS A 121 10.54 -18.33 -10.77
CA LYS A 121 11.54 -19.13 -10.06
C LYS A 121 10.87 -20.05 -9.07
N HIS A 122 11.16 -21.35 -9.23
CA HIS A 122 10.53 -22.43 -8.46
C HIS A 122 9.01 -22.48 -8.66
N ASN A 123 8.35 -23.56 -8.23
CA ASN A 123 6.89 -23.70 -8.38
C ASN A 123 6.19 -22.70 -7.45
N VAL A 124 5.98 -21.46 -7.93
CA VAL A 124 5.32 -20.39 -7.18
C VAL A 124 3.82 -20.64 -7.22
N SER A 125 3.33 -21.40 -6.25
CA SER A 125 1.90 -21.55 -6.03
C SER A 125 1.33 -20.26 -5.42
N LEU A 126 0.31 -19.69 -6.04
CA LEU A 126 -0.33 -18.43 -5.64
C LEU A 126 -1.84 -18.61 -5.46
N SER A 127 -2.40 -17.90 -4.48
CA SER A 127 -3.85 -17.79 -4.32
C SER A 127 -4.46 -16.96 -5.44
N VAL A 128 -5.57 -17.45 -5.99
CA VAL A 128 -6.44 -16.73 -6.93
C VAL A 128 -7.56 -16.06 -6.15
N LEU A 129 -7.57 -14.73 -6.20
CA LEU A 129 -8.56 -13.86 -5.56
C LEU A 129 -9.52 -13.30 -6.60
N SER A 130 -10.72 -12.88 -6.19
CA SER A 130 -11.47 -11.88 -6.96
C SER A 130 -10.85 -10.49 -6.79
N GLU A 131 -11.19 -9.56 -7.67
CA GLU A 131 -10.70 -8.18 -7.55
C GLU A 131 -11.12 -7.55 -6.21
N ALA A 132 -12.36 -7.76 -5.78
CA ALA A 132 -12.85 -7.28 -4.49
C ALA A 132 -12.03 -7.84 -3.32
N GLN A 133 -11.73 -9.15 -3.34
CA GLN A 133 -10.88 -9.79 -2.32
C GLN A 133 -9.46 -9.21 -2.34
N ALA A 134 -8.87 -8.99 -3.52
CA ALA A 134 -7.54 -8.41 -3.63
C ALA A 134 -7.49 -6.99 -3.03
N GLN A 135 -8.52 -6.16 -3.28
CA GLN A 135 -8.60 -4.84 -2.67
C GLN A 135 -8.84 -4.89 -1.16
N GLU A 136 -9.63 -5.84 -0.67
CA GLU A 136 -9.84 -6.05 0.76
C GLU A 136 -8.51 -6.39 1.48
N ILE A 137 -7.75 -7.35 0.94
CA ILE A 137 -6.43 -7.71 1.46
C ILE A 137 -5.46 -6.52 1.39
N PHE A 138 -5.45 -5.78 0.27
CA PHE A 138 -4.63 -4.59 0.13
C PHE A 138 -4.93 -3.54 1.20
N ASN A 139 -6.22 -3.29 1.48
CA ASN A 139 -6.64 -2.34 2.50
C ASN A 139 -6.18 -2.76 3.90
N ILE A 140 -6.21 -4.06 4.21
CA ILE A 140 -5.65 -4.58 5.46
C ILE A 140 -4.14 -4.28 5.55
N LEU A 141 -3.38 -4.56 4.50
CA LEU A 141 -1.93 -4.28 4.46
C LEU A 141 -1.64 -2.78 4.56
N ARG A 142 -2.43 -1.94 3.89
CA ARG A 142 -2.29 -0.48 3.93
C ARG A 142 -2.57 0.08 5.33
N ALA A 143 -3.57 -0.44 6.03
CA ALA A 143 -3.91 0.00 7.39
C ALA A 143 -2.77 -0.24 8.39
N HIS A 144 -1.92 -1.25 8.15
CA HIS A 144 -0.72 -1.53 8.93
C HIS A 144 0.44 -0.54 8.67
N LYS A 145 0.17 0.68 8.20
CA LYS A 145 1.18 1.69 7.84
C LYS A 145 2.17 1.99 8.96
N ARG A 146 1.71 2.00 10.21
CA ARG A 146 2.53 2.28 11.40
C ARG A 146 3.56 1.19 11.68
N THR A 147 3.24 -0.05 11.31
CA THR A 147 4.10 -1.23 11.49
C THR A 147 4.89 -1.60 10.25
N LEU A 148 4.45 -1.18 9.06
CA LEU A 148 5.12 -1.47 7.78
C LEU A 148 5.97 -0.30 7.28
N ALA A 149 5.81 0.91 7.84
CA ALA A 149 6.57 2.10 7.45
C ALA A 149 6.50 2.38 5.93
N HIS A 150 5.30 2.37 5.36
CA HIS A 150 5.05 2.55 3.91
C HIS A 150 5.66 3.85 3.35
N GLU A 151 5.73 4.91 4.16
CA GLU A 151 6.31 6.20 3.79
C GLU A 151 7.86 6.18 3.69
N GLU A 152 8.51 5.07 4.05
CA GLU A 152 9.96 4.91 3.95
C GLU A 152 10.37 4.28 2.63
N TYR A 153 10.31 5.09 1.58
CA TYR A 153 10.71 4.74 0.23
C TYR A 153 12.21 4.38 0.11
N GLY A 154 13.10 4.99 0.89
CA GLY A 154 14.56 4.92 0.62
C GLY A 154 15.21 3.53 0.64
N ASN A 155 14.71 2.57 1.43
CA ASN A 155 15.26 1.20 1.54
C ASN A 155 14.20 0.27 2.14
N GLY A 156 14.49 -1.04 2.28
CA GLY A 156 13.72 -1.98 3.13
C GLY A 156 12.42 -2.51 2.54
N CYS A 157 12.24 -2.36 1.24
CA CYS A 157 11.15 -2.99 0.51
C CYS A 157 11.08 -4.50 0.79
N GLU A 158 12.23 -5.17 0.95
CA GLU A 158 12.32 -6.58 1.30
C GLU A 158 11.68 -6.90 2.66
N SER A 159 11.92 -6.06 3.67
CA SER A 159 11.36 -6.26 5.00
C SER A 159 9.85 -6.00 5.02
N ARG A 160 9.39 -4.97 4.28
CA ARG A 160 7.97 -4.68 4.12
C ARG A 160 7.25 -5.80 3.40
N ALA A 161 7.74 -6.21 2.23
CA ALA A 161 7.17 -7.30 1.45
C ALA A 161 7.11 -8.61 2.25
N HIS A 162 8.16 -8.91 3.01
CA HIS A 162 8.19 -10.10 3.86
C HIS A 162 7.18 -10.03 5.01
N LYS A 163 7.05 -8.87 5.68
CA LYS A 163 6.04 -8.68 6.73
C LYS A 163 4.61 -8.69 6.17
N MET A 164 4.39 -8.13 4.98
CA MET A 164 3.10 -8.20 4.29
C MET A 164 2.73 -9.64 3.96
N ALA A 165 3.67 -10.44 3.44
CA ALA A 165 3.43 -11.86 3.20
C ALA A 165 3.07 -12.64 4.49
N LEU A 166 3.73 -12.34 5.61
CA LEU A 166 3.36 -12.91 6.92
C LEU A 166 1.92 -12.56 7.33
N ILE A 167 1.47 -11.33 7.07
CA ILE A 167 0.08 -10.93 7.32
C ILE A 167 -0.86 -11.71 6.40
N MET A 168 -0.52 -11.84 5.12
CA MET A 168 -1.33 -12.59 4.14
C MET A 168 -1.45 -14.07 4.48
N ASP A 169 -0.41 -14.69 5.03
CA ASP A 169 -0.46 -16.07 5.54
C ASP A 169 -1.45 -16.25 6.69
N LEU A 170 -1.55 -15.26 7.60
CA LEU A 170 -2.57 -15.26 8.66
C LEU A 170 -4.00 -15.14 8.10
N LEU A 171 -4.13 -14.62 6.88
CA LEU A 171 -5.38 -14.51 6.12
C LEU A 171 -5.58 -15.69 5.16
N CYS A 172 -4.68 -16.67 5.20
CA CYS A 172 -4.64 -17.85 4.32
C CYS A 172 -4.54 -17.53 2.84
N VAL A 173 -4.03 -16.35 2.53
CA VAL A 173 -3.65 -15.96 1.18
C VAL A 173 -2.20 -16.35 0.99
N ASN A 174 -1.98 -17.46 0.31
CA ASN A 174 -0.65 -17.84 -0.14
C ASN A 174 -0.19 -16.88 -1.26
N SER A 175 0.73 -15.99 -0.92
CA SER A 175 1.33 -15.01 -1.82
C SER A 175 2.71 -15.45 -2.30
N GLY A 176 3.19 -14.83 -3.39
CA GLY A 176 4.58 -14.86 -3.79
C GLY A 176 5.25 -13.51 -3.58
N LYS A 177 6.41 -13.32 -4.19
CA LYS A 177 7.07 -12.02 -4.33
C LYS A 177 7.41 -11.76 -5.78
N ALA A 178 7.14 -10.53 -6.23
CA ALA A 178 7.68 -10.00 -7.47
C ALA A 178 8.89 -9.13 -7.12
N PHE A 179 10.06 -9.52 -7.60
CA PHE A 179 11.29 -8.74 -7.53
C PHE A 179 11.52 -8.08 -8.89
N VAL A 180 11.87 -6.80 -8.88
CA VAL A 180 12.27 -6.04 -10.07
C VAL A 180 13.69 -5.59 -9.85
N GLU A 181 14.59 -5.91 -10.77
CA GLU A 181 16.00 -5.53 -10.75
C GLU A 181 16.31 -4.67 -11.98
N SER A 182 17.07 -3.60 -11.80
CA SER A 182 17.53 -2.72 -12.87
C SER A 182 18.74 -1.90 -12.41
N GLU A 183 19.44 -1.24 -13.32
CA GLU A 183 20.57 -0.35 -12.97
C GLU A 183 20.11 0.82 -12.09
N ASN A 184 18.94 1.39 -12.41
CA ASN A 184 18.33 2.48 -11.65
C ASN A 184 16.80 2.42 -11.73
N ILE A 185 16.15 2.18 -10.59
CA ILE A 185 14.70 2.29 -10.41
C ILE A 185 14.44 3.57 -9.63
N GLN A 186 13.69 4.52 -10.19
CA GLN A 186 13.42 5.80 -9.56
C GLN A 186 11.94 6.17 -9.72
N LEU A 187 11.33 6.62 -8.62
CA LEU A 187 9.97 7.15 -8.64
C LEU A 187 9.98 8.66 -8.89
N GLU A 188 8.94 9.15 -9.57
CA GLU A 188 8.75 10.57 -9.80
C GLU A 188 8.67 11.34 -8.47
N GLY A 189 9.39 12.47 -8.37
CA GLY A 189 9.44 13.28 -7.14
C GLY A 189 10.39 12.76 -6.06
N HIS A 190 11.09 11.63 -6.28
CA HIS A 190 12.08 11.09 -5.36
C HIS A 190 13.51 11.30 -5.88
N SER A 191 14.44 11.64 -4.98
CA SER A 191 15.83 11.96 -5.32
C SER A 191 16.80 10.79 -5.17
N TRP A 192 16.32 9.60 -4.85
CA TRP A 192 17.11 8.38 -4.72
C TRP A 192 16.59 7.33 -5.69
N GLY A 193 17.47 6.40 -6.05
CA GLY A 193 17.12 5.23 -6.85
C GLY A 193 17.36 3.93 -6.09
N TRP A 194 16.79 2.85 -6.60
CA TRP A 194 17.05 1.50 -6.15
C TRP A 194 17.68 0.67 -7.27
N THR A 195 18.50 -0.32 -6.89
CA THR A 195 18.94 -1.36 -7.83
C THR A 195 17.92 -2.51 -7.91
N TYR A 196 17.01 -2.59 -6.94
CA TYR A 196 15.87 -3.49 -6.97
C TYR A 196 14.70 -2.98 -6.13
N HIS A 197 13.50 -3.43 -6.44
CA HIS A 197 12.31 -3.27 -5.60
C HIS A 197 11.56 -4.59 -5.49
N VAL A 198 10.77 -4.76 -4.43
CA VAL A 198 10.02 -5.99 -4.18
C VAL A 198 8.69 -5.70 -3.49
N ALA A 199 7.67 -6.43 -3.92
CA ALA A 199 6.36 -6.44 -3.30
C ALA A 199 5.72 -7.85 -3.35
N PRO A 200 4.78 -8.17 -2.44
CA PRO A 200 3.98 -9.39 -2.53
C PRO A 200 3.13 -9.39 -3.81
N VAL A 201 2.92 -10.59 -4.34
CA VAL A 201 2.08 -10.84 -5.53
C VAL A 201 1.06 -11.93 -5.25
N VAL A 202 -0.13 -11.77 -5.83
CA VAL A 202 -1.22 -12.76 -5.87
C VAL A 202 -1.76 -12.85 -7.29
N LEU A 203 -2.61 -13.83 -7.54
CA LEU A 203 -3.38 -13.91 -8.78
C LEU A 203 -4.78 -13.34 -8.56
N VAL A 204 -5.32 -12.65 -9.56
CA VAL A 204 -6.67 -12.09 -9.54
C VAL A 204 -7.43 -12.57 -10.77
N ALA A 205 -8.59 -13.17 -10.54
CA ALA A 205 -9.52 -13.56 -11.59
C ALA A 205 -10.47 -12.40 -11.93
N SER A 206 -10.55 -12.07 -13.22
CA SER A 206 -11.50 -11.12 -13.80
C SER A 206 -12.18 -11.72 -15.03
N SER A 207 -13.02 -10.95 -15.71
CA SER A 207 -13.61 -11.35 -17.00
C SER A 207 -12.58 -11.53 -18.11
N GLU A 208 -11.38 -10.96 -17.97
CA GLU A 208 -10.29 -11.02 -18.95
C GLU A 208 -9.33 -12.19 -18.71
N GLY A 209 -9.49 -12.91 -17.59
CA GLY A 209 -8.63 -14.03 -17.21
C GLY A 209 -8.05 -13.89 -15.81
N VAL A 210 -7.00 -14.68 -15.53
CA VAL A 210 -6.28 -14.63 -14.26
C VAL A 210 -4.97 -13.86 -14.48
N LYS A 211 -4.75 -12.79 -13.72
CA LYS A 211 -3.57 -11.92 -13.87
C LYS A 211 -2.83 -11.72 -12.55
N PRO A 212 -1.50 -11.51 -12.57
CA PRO A 212 -0.74 -11.15 -11.38
C PRO A 212 -1.05 -9.73 -10.91
N TYR A 213 -1.34 -9.58 -9.62
CA TYR A 213 -1.54 -8.30 -8.94
C TYR A 213 -0.51 -8.07 -7.85
N ILE A 214 -0.02 -6.84 -7.75
CA ILE A 214 0.97 -6.38 -6.79
C ILE A 214 0.31 -5.72 -5.59
N MET A 215 0.79 -6.08 -4.40
CA MET A 215 0.36 -5.54 -3.11
C MET A 215 1.41 -4.56 -2.55
N ASP A 216 1.48 -3.34 -3.10
CA ASP A 216 2.49 -2.34 -2.71
C ASP A 216 1.87 -1.01 -2.21
N PRO A 217 1.48 -0.93 -0.92
CA PRO A 217 0.98 0.30 -0.33
C PRO A 217 2.03 1.40 -0.19
N SER A 218 3.30 1.13 -0.49
CA SER A 218 4.34 2.16 -0.52
C SER A 218 4.38 2.91 -1.85
N ILE A 219 3.75 2.41 -2.92
CA ILE A 219 3.71 3.07 -4.23
C ILE A 219 2.27 3.41 -4.64
N PHE A 220 1.31 2.55 -4.31
CA PHE A 220 -0.08 2.69 -4.75
C PHE A 220 -1.06 2.84 -3.59
N ASP A 221 -2.26 3.30 -3.91
CA ASP A 221 -3.39 3.41 -2.99
C ASP A 221 -4.37 2.23 -3.06
N LYS A 222 -4.14 1.30 -4.00
CA LYS A 222 -4.91 0.08 -4.25
C LYS A 222 -4.02 -1.05 -4.78
N ALA A 223 -4.52 -2.29 -4.78
CA ALA A 223 -3.85 -3.37 -5.51
C ALA A 223 -3.92 -3.09 -7.01
N VAL A 224 -2.83 -3.33 -7.73
CA VAL A 224 -2.73 -3.06 -9.18
C VAL A 224 -2.20 -4.26 -9.95
N GLU A 225 -2.51 -4.34 -11.24
CA GLU A 225 -1.90 -5.33 -12.13
C GLU A 225 -0.37 -5.15 -12.19
N LEU A 226 0.36 -6.25 -12.41
CA LEU A 226 1.82 -6.24 -12.57
C LEU A 226 2.30 -5.17 -13.58
N GLY A 227 1.64 -5.07 -14.73
CA GLY A 227 2.02 -4.11 -15.77
C GLY A 227 1.92 -2.65 -15.30
N THR A 228 0.95 -2.34 -14.44
CA THR A 228 0.81 -1.00 -13.83
C THR A 228 1.95 -0.70 -12.85
N TRP A 229 2.34 -1.68 -12.02
CA TRP A 229 3.50 -1.51 -11.12
C TRP A 229 4.81 -1.37 -11.89
N MET A 230 5.02 -2.17 -12.93
CA MET A 230 6.20 -2.06 -13.79
C MET A 230 6.27 -0.73 -14.53
N HIS A 231 5.14 -0.24 -15.03
CA HIS A 231 5.08 1.07 -15.67
C HIS A 231 5.52 2.19 -14.70
N GLU A 232 5.01 2.17 -13.47
CA GLU A 232 5.37 3.19 -12.48
C GLU A 232 6.86 3.13 -12.09
N LEU A 233 7.42 1.92 -11.91
CA LEU A 233 8.83 1.73 -11.56
C LEU A 233 9.81 2.08 -12.69
N SER A 234 9.38 1.94 -13.95
CA SER A 234 10.21 2.22 -15.13
C SER A 234 10.07 3.64 -15.67
N LYS A 235 9.03 4.36 -15.25
CA LYS A 235 8.64 5.68 -15.80
C LYS A 235 9.79 6.68 -15.89
N MET A 236 10.66 6.73 -14.88
CA MET A 236 11.76 7.70 -14.83
C MET A 236 13.00 7.29 -15.63
N ASN A 237 13.18 6.01 -15.95
CA ASN A 237 14.32 5.49 -16.71
C ASN A 237 13.84 4.43 -17.73
N PRO A 238 12.95 4.78 -18.68
CA PRO A 238 12.31 3.83 -19.59
C PRO A 238 13.29 3.11 -20.54
N GLU A 239 14.50 3.62 -20.69
CA GLU A 239 15.59 3.03 -21.48
C GLU A 239 16.30 1.87 -20.78
N ASN A 240 16.12 1.72 -19.46
CA ASN A 240 16.76 0.66 -18.71
C ASN A 240 16.14 -0.71 -19.05
N GLN A 241 16.96 -1.76 -18.93
CA GLN A 241 16.44 -3.11 -18.87
C GLN A 241 15.93 -3.40 -17.46
N TYR A 242 14.77 -4.07 -17.36
CA TYR A 242 14.18 -4.49 -16.10
C TYR A 242 14.02 -6.01 -16.10
N ASP A 243 14.64 -6.66 -15.13
CA ASP A 243 14.50 -8.10 -14.90
C ASP A 243 13.48 -8.32 -13.78
N ILE A 244 12.41 -9.03 -14.08
CA ILE A 244 11.33 -9.32 -13.15
C ILE A 244 11.42 -10.80 -12.79
N SER A 245 11.49 -11.09 -11.49
CA SER A 245 11.44 -12.47 -11.01
C SER A 245 10.34 -12.70 -10.01
N PHE A 246 9.64 -13.82 -10.17
CA PHE A 246 8.62 -14.29 -9.25
C PHE A 246 9.21 -15.39 -8.39
N THR A 247 9.05 -15.28 -7.07
CA THR A 247 9.52 -16.28 -6.12
C THR A 247 8.44 -16.58 -5.09
N ASN A 248 8.64 -17.62 -4.28
CA ASN A 248 7.81 -17.85 -3.12
C ASN A 248 7.98 -16.75 -2.05
N LYS A 249 7.02 -16.65 -1.13
CA LYS A 249 7.02 -15.66 -0.05
C LYS A 249 8.21 -15.71 0.91
N TYR A 250 8.98 -16.79 0.94
CA TYR A 250 10.07 -16.96 1.91
C TYR A 250 11.38 -16.29 1.48
N ILE A 251 11.57 -16.04 0.18
CA ILE A 251 12.74 -15.34 -0.36
C ILE A 251 12.77 -13.90 0.14
N LEU A 252 13.84 -13.47 0.80
CA LEU A 252 13.93 -12.11 1.31
C LEU A 252 14.50 -11.16 0.25
N ARG A 253 15.55 -11.57 -0.46
CA ARG A 253 16.34 -10.69 -1.35
C ARG A 253 16.48 -11.26 -2.76
N PRO A 254 16.74 -10.44 -3.78
CA PRO A 254 16.85 -10.91 -5.17
C PRO A 254 17.93 -11.97 -5.38
N TYR A 255 19.10 -11.85 -4.74
CA TYR A 255 20.17 -12.85 -4.85
C TYR A 255 19.83 -14.20 -4.21
N GLU A 256 18.73 -14.30 -3.46
CA GLU A 256 18.23 -15.54 -2.89
C GLU A 256 17.20 -16.22 -3.81
N LYS A 257 16.88 -15.67 -4.99
CA LYS A 257 15.78 -16.14 -5.85
C LYS A 257 15.90 -17.56 -6.38
N ASP A 258 17.11 -18.11 -6.39
CA ASP A 258 17.38 -19.50 -6.79
C ASP A 258 17.47 -20.46 -5.57
N LEU A 259 17.27 -19.96 -4.35
CA LEU A 259 17.20 -20.79 -3.14
C LEU A 259 15.81 -21.43 -3.01
N GLN A 260 15.78 -22.71 -2.69
CA GLN A 260 14.54 -23.39 -2.30
C GLN A 260 14.33 -23.17 -0.79
N LYS A 261 13.52 -22.18 -0.45
CA LYS A 261 13.02 -21.97 0.91
C LYS A 261 11.54 -22.37 0.97
N ASP A 262 11.15 -23.07 2.03
CA ASP A 262 9.79 -23.52 2.30
C ASP A 262 9.24 -22.99 3.65
N GLU A 263 10.07 -22.26 4.39
CA GLU A 263 9.70 -21.61 5.64
C GLU A 263 10.35 -20.22 5.80
N TYR A 264 9.79 -19.44 6.72
CA TYR A 264 10.36 -18.16 7.12
C TYR A 264 11.59 -18.38 8.00
N ASP A 265 12.74 -17.88 7.58
CA ASP A 265 13.89 -17.80 8.47
C ASP A 265 13.56 -16.89 9.66
N LEU A 266 13.55 -17.46 10.87
CA LEU A 266 13.25 -16.74 12.11
C LEU A 266 14.18 -15.54 12.31
N LYS A 267 15.45 -15.64 11.91
CA LYS A 267 16.38 -14.50 11.97
C LYS A 267 15.91 -13.40 11.02
N SER A 268 15.53 -13.77 9.81
CA SER A 268 14.95 -12.84 8.82
C SER A 268 13.65 -12.19 9.32
N ARG A 269 12.78 -12.93 10.04
CA ARG A 269 11.56 -12.37 10.65
C ARG A 269 11.87 -11.28 11.67
N TRP A 270 12.72 -11.58 12.66
CA TRP A 270 13.12 -10.61 13.68
C TRP A 270 13.90 -9.44 13.07
N GLN A 271 14.74 -9.72 12.09
CA GLN A 271 15.53 -8.70 11.40
C GLN A 271 14.63 -7.77 10.58
N ALA A 272 13.57 -8.27 9.95
CA ALA A 272 12.60 -7.44 9.24
C ALA A 272 11.88 -6.49 10.21
N GLU A 273 11.35 -7.01 11.32
CA GLU A 273 10.68 -6.20 12.34
C GLU A 273 11.63 -5.20 12.99
N TYR A 274 12.83 -5.63 13.38
CA TYR A 274 13.86 -4.76 13.93
C TYR A 274 14.28 -3.66 12.94
N THR A 275 14.45 -3.99 11.66
CA THR A 275 14.84 -3.01 10.63
C THR A 275 13.76 -1.96 10.44
N ILE A 276 12.48 -2.37 10.42
CA ILE A 276 11.36 -1.43 10.34
C ILE A 276 11.33 -0.53 11.59
N LEU A 277 11.43 -1.10 12.79
CA LEU A 277 11.41 -0.35 14.04
C LEU A 277 12.60 0.61 14.18
N LYS A 278 13.81 0.16 13.84
CA LYS A 278 15.04 0.96 13.90
C LYS A 278 14.92 2.20 13.03
N ARG A 279 14.35 2.07 11.83
CA ARG A 279 14.21 3.22 10.92
C ARG A 279 13.15 4.20 11.37
N LYS A 280 12.03 3.70 11.90
CA LYS A 280 11.04 4.53 12.58
C LYS A 280 11.67 5.36 13.70
N MET A 281 12.51 4.74 14.54
CA MET A 281 13.27 5.48 15.56
C MET A 281 14.22 6.51 14.94
N LEU A 282 15.01 6.14 13.92
CA LEU A 282 15.91 7.08 13.26
C LEU A 282 15.17 8.28 12.66
N ARG A 283 13.94 8.12 12.16
CA ARG A 283 13.10 9.24 11.69
C ARG A 283 12.71 10.18 12.83
N LEU A 284 12.29 9.63 13.97
CA LEU A 284 11.92 10.41 15.15
C LEU A 284 13.11 11.24 15.68
N PHE A 285 14.31 10.67 15.64
CA PHE A 285 15.52 11.36 16.11
C PHE A 285 16.23 12.21 15.04
N ARG A 286 15.89 12.08 13.75
CA ARG A 286 16.56 12.78 12.63
C ARG A 286 16.64 14.30 12.81
N PRO A 287 15.60 15.01 13.28
CA PRO A 287 15.69 16.45 13.55
C PRO A 287 16.69 16.81 14.64
N LEU A 288 16.94 15.91 15.59
CA LEU A 288 17.82 16.13 16.76
C LEU A 288 19.29 15.82 16.44
N ILE A 289 19.55 14.83 15.60
CA ILE A 289 20.91 14.35 15.27
C ILE A 289 21.52 15.00 14.02
N GLY A 290 20.75 15.83 13.31
CA GLY A 290 21.17 16.43 12.03
C GLY A 290 21.27 15.41 10.89
N PRO A 291 21.78 15.80 9.71
CA PRO A 291 21.97 14.89 8.60
C PRO A 291 22.97 13.78 8.99
N LEU A 292 22.56 12.52 8.86
CA LEU A 292 23.46 11.38 9.03
C LEU A 292 24.62 11.51 8.03
N LYS A 293 25.86 11.52 8.54
CA LYS A 293 27.04 11.43 7.68
C LYS A 293 27.00 10.09 6.94
N LYS A 294 27.13 10.16 5.61
CA LYS A 294 27.23 8.98 4.74
C LYS A 294 28.45 8.13 5.09
#